data_AF-A0A8T3R8J4-F1
#
_entry.id   AF-A0A8T3R8J4-F1
#
_cell.length_a   1.000
_cell.length_b   1.000
_cell.length_c   1.000
_cell.angle_alpha   90.00
_cell.angle_beta   90.00
_cell.angle_gamma   90.00
#
_symmetry.space_group_name_H-M   'P 1'
#
loop_
_entity.id
_entity.type
_entity.pdbx_description
1 polymer ?
#
loop_
_entity_poly.entity_id
_entity_poly.type
_entity_poly.pdbx_seq_one_letter_code
_entity_poly.pdbx_strand_id
1 'polypeptide(L)'
;MLGFLLSRQRPPEARRINDDVIMRFDHVYEVAPGKMDLFPQQDIPAWDTLRIVASRWDHLAWMHDHWADSVLGVEELESEADDPDLDGIQASGVPSG
;
A
#
# COMPACT_ATOMS: atom_id res chain seq x y z
N MET A 1 9.43 6.44 -29.45
CA MET A 1 7.97 6.62 -29.39
C MET A 1 7.27 5.33 -28.93
N LEU A 2 7.77 4.67 -27.88
CA LEU A 2 7.20 3.42 -27.31
C LEU A 2 6.42 3.65 -26.01
N GLY A 3 6.75 4.71 -25.25
CA GLY A 3 6.07 5.01 -23.98
C GLY A 3 4.59 5.41 -24.11
N PHE A 4 4.19 5.97 -25.26
CA PHE A 4 2.82 6.45 -25.48
C PHE A 4 1.78 5.32 -25.67
N LEU A 5 2.24 4.12 -26.03
CA LEU A 5 1.38 2.93 -26.18
C LEU A 5 1.19 2.22 -24.84
N LEU A 6 2.19 2.24 -23.96
CA LEU A 6 2.13 1.68 -22.61
C LEU A 6 1.21 2.51 -21.70
N SER A 7 1.20 3.84 -21.86
CA SER A 7 0.33 4.73 -21.07
C SER A 7 -1.17 4.60 -21.35
N ARG A 8 -1.54 3.83 -22.37
CA ARG A 8 -2.94 3.52 -22.72
C ARG A 8 -3.31 2.05 -22.53
N GLN A 9 -2.38 1.23 -22.03
CA GLN A 9 -2.71 -0.16 -21.72
C GLN A 9 -3.62 -0.22 -20.50
N ARG A 10 -4.78 -0.83 -20.70
CA ARG A 10 -5.69 -1.19 -19.61
C ARG A 10 -4.98 -2.18 -18.69
N PRO A 11 -5.10 -2.05 -17.36
CA PRO A 11 -4.65 -3.06 -16.43
C PRO A 11 -5.25 -4.43 -16.76
N PRO A 12 -4.53 -5.53 -16.44
CA PRO A 12 -5.08 -6.88 -16.57
C PRO A 12 -6.40 -7.05 -15.83
N GLU A 13 -7.17 -8.07 -16.22
CA GLU A 13 -8.32 -8.47 -15.44
C GLU A 13 -7.91 -8.90 -14.03
N ALA A 14 -8.73 -8.51 -13.05
CA ALA A 14 -8.44 -8.79 -11.66
C ALA A 14 -8.74 -10.25 -11.33
N ARG A 15 -7.78 -10.92 -10.71
CA ARG A 15 -7.98 -12.21 -10.06
C ARG A 15 -8.38 -11.97 -8.60
N ARG A 16 -9.51 -12.53 -8.18
CA ARG A 16 -9.94 -12.49 -6.77
C ARG A 16 -9.02 -13.37 -5.92
N ILE A 17 -8.56 -12.83 -4.79
CA ILE A 17 -7.74 -13.56 -3.81
C ILE A 17 -8.60 -14.01 -2.63
N ASN A 18 -9.43 -13.11 -2.11
CA ASN A 18 -10.45 -13.38 -1.09
C ASN A 18 -11.61 -12.36 -1.24
N ASP A 19 -12.45 -12.21 -0.21
CA ASP A 19 -13.61 -11.32 -0.26
C ASP A 19 -13.26 -9.83 -0.30
N ASP A 20 -12.08 -9.47 0.21
CA ASP A 20 -11.64 -8.08 0.38
C ASP A 20 -10.49 -7.68 -0.55
N VAL A 21 -9.84 -8.66 -1.20
CA VAL A 21 -8.59 -8.44 -1.94
C VAL A 21 -8.66 -9.06 -3.34
N ILE A 22 -8.19 -8.28 -4.31
CA ILE A 22 -7.97 -8.69 -5.71
C ILE A 22 -6.50 -8.48 -6.10
N MET A 23 -6.08 -9.07 -7.21
CA MET A 23 -4.74 -8.92 -7.76
C MET A 23 -4.78 -8.84 -9.29
N ARG A 24 -4.15 -7.81 -9.86
CA ARG A 24 -4.04 -7.61 -11.33
C ARG A 24 -2.64 -7.91 -11.86
N PHE A 25 -1.63 -7.57 -11.07
CA PHE A 25 -0.23 -7.85 -11.35
C PHE A 25 0.31 -8.78 -10.25
N ASP A 26 1.25 -9.64 -10.59
CA ASP A 26 1.82 -10.56 -9.61
C ASP A 26 2.42 -9.79 -8.44
N HIS A 27 2.04 -10.23 -7.23
CA HIS A 27 2.45 -9.63 -5.96
C HIS A 27 1.96 -8.19 -5.70
N VAL A 28 1.02 -7.69 -6.50
CA VAL A 28 0.37 -6.38 -6.29
C VAL A 28 -1.08 -6.59 -5.86
N TYR A 29 -1.30 -6.49 -4.55
CA TYR A 29 -2.61 -6.69 -3.94
C TYR A 29 -3.37 -5.37 -3.84
N GLU A 30 -4.62 -5.38 -4.29
CA GLU A 30 -5.53 -4.24 -4.29
C GLU A 30 -6.75 -4.58 -3.43
N VAL A 31 -7.29 -3.60 -2.69
CA VAL A 31 -8.59 -3.76 -2.03
C VAL A 31 -9.66 -3.93 -3.11
N ALA A 32 -10.61 -4.83 -2.88
CA ALA A 32 -11.72 -5.06 -3.80
C ALA A 32 -12.50 -3.74 -4.01
N PRO A 33 -12.72 -3.28 -5.26
CA PRO A 33 -13.30 -1.97 -5.53
C PRO A 33 -14.66 -1.73 -4.86
N GLY A 34 -15.48 -2.78 -4.73
CA GLY A 34 -16.78 -2.71 -4.04
C GLY A 34 -16.70 -2.54 -2.51
N LYS A 35 -15.49 -2.43 -1.94
CA LYS A 35 -15.25 -2.08 -0.53
C LYS A 35 -14.78 -0.64 -0.35
N MET A 36 -14.53 0.10 -1.45
CA MET A 36 -13.96 1.45 -1.45
C MET A 36 -15.00 2.52 -1.84
N ASP A 37 -16.00 2.73 -0.98
CA ASP A 37 -17.12 3.64 -1.29
C ASP A 37 -16.82 5.12 -0.97
N LEU A 38 -16.10 5.39 0.13
CA LEU A 38 -15.82 6.76 0.57
C LEU A 38 -14.69 7.42 -0.25
N PHE A 39 -13.67 6.63 -0.58
CA PHE A 39 -12.52 7.05 -1.38
C PHE A 39 -12.35 6.04 -2.51
N PRO A 40 -12.98 6.27 -3.67
CA PRO A 40 -12.92 5.32 -4.77
C PRO A 40 -11.48 5.15 -5.26
N GLN A 41 -11.16 3.92 -5.67
CA GLN A 41 -9.85 3.59 -6.19
C GLN A 41 -9.60 4.36 -7.50
N GLN A 42 -8.41 4.93 -7.64
CA GLN A 42 -8.04 5.70 -8.82
C GLN A 42 -7.84 4.78 -10.03
N ASP A 43 -8.30 5.20 -11.21
CA ASP A 43 -8.02 4.52 -12.47
C ASP A 43 -6.62 4.92 -12.97
N ILE A 44 -5.64 4.07 -12.69
CA ILE A 44 -4.23 4.29 -13.03
C ILE A 44 -3.86 3.39 -14.22
N PRO A 45 -3.21 3.93 -15.26
CA PRO A 45 -2.69 3.13 -16.37
C PRO A 45 -1.73 2.02 -15.90
N ALA A 46 -1.75 0.87 -16.58
CA ALA A 46 -0.92 -0.29 -16.21
C ALA A 46 0.58 0.05 -16.08
N TRP A 47 1.10 0.87 -17.00
CA TRP A 47 2.50 1.28 -16.98
C TRP A 47 2.86 2.09 -15.73
N ASP A 48 1.94 2.93 -15.24
CA ASP A 48 2.18 3.80 -14.09
C ASP A 48 2.22 2.97 -12.82
N THR A 49 1.30 2.01 -12.67
CA THR A 49 1.33 1.05 -11.57
C THR A 49 2.67 0.30 -11.52
N LEU A 50 3.10 -0.26 -12.65
CA LEU A 50 4.36 -1.00 -12.72
C LEU A 50 5.57 -0.12 -12.42
N ARG A 51 5.59 1.12 -12.93
CA ARG A 51 6.65 2.10 -12.62
C ARG A 51 6.70 2.41 -11.12
N ILE A 52 5.55 2.65 -10.48
CA ILE A 52 5.47 2.94 -9.05
C ILE A 52 5.98 1.74 -8.23
N VAL A 53 5.50 0.54 -8.54
CA VAL A 53 5.88 -0.69 -7.84
C VAL A 53 7.38 -0.95 -7.99
N ALA A 54 7.94 -0.81 -9.19
CA ALA A 54 9.37 -0.99 -9.44
C ALA A 54 10.23 0.04 -8.68
N SER A 55 9.75 1.29 -8.56
CA SER A 55 10.46 2.36 -7.85
C SER A 55 10.32 2.31 -6.33
N ARG A 56 9.43 1.45 -5.79
CA ARG A 56 9.03 1.49 -4.38
C ARG A 56 10.21 1.33 -3.43
N TRP A 57 11.08 0.36 -3.68
CA TRP A 57 12.18 0.04 -2.77
C TRP A 57 13.26 1.10 -2.76
N ASP A 58 13.63 1.63 -3.92
CA ASP A 58 14.60 2.72 -4.04
C ASP A 58 14.09 3.98 -3.33
N HIS A 59 12.80 4.29 -3.48
CA HIS A 59 12.19 5.43 -2.81
C HIS A 59 12.18 5.27 -1.28
N LEU A 60 11.80 4.08 -0.77
CA LEU A 60 11.83 3.80 0.66
C LEU A 60 13.25 3.84 1.23
N ALA A 61 14.23 3.30 0.51
CA ALA A 61 15.64 3.35 0.91
C ALA A 61 16.12 4.80 1.02
N TRP A 62 15.76 5.65 0.05
CA TRP A 62 16.08 7.08 0.11
C TRP A 62 15.38 7.78 1.28
N MET A 63 14.09 7.52 1.51
CA MET A 63 13.37 8.09 2.67
C MET A 63 14.03 7.70 3.99
N HIS A 64 14.45 6.44 4.14
CA HIS A 64 15.11 5.96 5.35
C HIS A 64 16.49 6.60 5.55
N ASP A 65 17.33 6.66 4.51
CA ASP A 65 18.67 7.26 4.59
C ASP A 65 18.62 8.75 4.96
N HIS A 66 17.58 9.44 4.49
CA HIS A 66 17.58 10.89 4.47
C HIS A 66 16.75 11.50 5.60
N TRP A 67 15.69 10.82 6.04
CA TRP A 67 14.68 11.39 6.94
C TRP A 67 14.41 10.54 8.18
N ALA A 68 14.77 9.24 8.20
CA ALA A 68 14.53 8.42 9.38
C ALA A 68 15.68 8.57 10.40
N ASP A 69 15.37 9.05 11.60
CA ASP A 69 16.33 9.11 12.70
C ASP A 69 16.66 7.71 13.26
N SER A 70 15.69 6.79 13.18
CA SER A 70 15.82 5.39 13.61
C SER A 70 14.85 4.48 12.86
N VAL A 71 15.12 3.18 12.84
CA VAL A 71 14.23 2.14 12.31
C VAL A 71 13.89 1.20 13.46
N LEU A 72 12.62 1.16 13.85
CA LEU A 72 12.16 0.30 14.93
C LEU A 72 11.91 -1.12 14.41
N GLY A 73 12.46 -2.09 15.14
CA GLY A 73 12.13 -3.51 14.96
C GLY A 73 10.72 -3.82 15.45
N VAL A 74 10.12 -4.92 14.97
CA VAL A 74 8.80 -5.35 15.47
C VAL A 74 8.88 -5.68 16.97
N GLU A 75 9.96 -6.32 17.41
CA GLU A 75 10.17 -6.62 18.83
C GLU A 75 10.33 -5.36 19.70
N GLU A 76 10.89 -4.29 19.13
CA GLU A 76 11.05 -3.00 19.81
C GLU A 76 9.70 -2.29 19.95
N LEU A 77 8.87 -2.33 18.91
CA LEU A 77 7.49 -1.84 18.94
C LEU A 77 6.62 -2.60 19.96
N GLU A 78 6.78 -3.92 20.06
CA GLU A 78 6.07 -4.73 21.06
C GLU A 78 6.52 -4.38 22.49
N SER A 79 7.80 -4.07 22.68
CA SER A 79 8.32 -3.66 23.99
C SER A 79 7.90 -2.25 24.42
N GLU A 80 7.71 -1.32 23.47
CA GLU A 80 7.13 0.00 23.74
C GLU A 80 5.61 -0.06 23.96
N ALA A 81 4.89 -0.98 23.31
CA ALA A 81 3.45 -1.12 23.51
C ALA A 81 3.06 -1.56 24.93
N ASP A 82 3.98 -2.20 25.66
CA ASP A 82 3.83 -2.54 27.09
C ASP A 82 4.22 -1.37 28.03
N ASP A 83 4.61 -0.21 27.49
CA ASP A 83 4.86 1.02 28.26
C ASP A 83 3.52 1.68 28.65
N PRO A 84 3.17 1.73 29.95
CA PRO A 84 1.89 2.26 30.43
C PRO A 84 1.69 3.77 30.14
N ASP A 85 2.74 4.50 29.73
CA ASP A 85 2.63 5.92 29.37
C ASP A 85 2.24 6.15 27.88
N LEU A 86 2.15 5.09 27.05
CA LEU A 86 1.79 5.15 25.62
C LEU A 86 0.33 4.75 25.29
N ASP A 87 -0.51 4.54 26.31
CA ASP A 87 -1.95 4.18 26.22
C ASP A 87 -2.83 5.21 25.44
N GLY A 88 -2.26 6.33 25.00
CA GLY A 88 -2.95 7.43 24.30
C GLY A 88 -3.10 7.28 22.79
N ILE A 89 -2.40 6.34 22.13
CA ILE A 89 -2.54 6.12 20.68
C ILE A 89 -3.49 4.94 20.41
N GLN A 90 -4.72 5.05 20.92
CA GLN A 90 -5.82 4.23 20.41
C GLN A 90 -6.03 4.65 18.95
N ALA A 91 -5.79 3.72 18.01
CA ALA A 91 -6.26 3.86 16.64
C ALA A 91 -7.78 4.06 16.70
N SER A 92 -8.20 5.31 16.60
CA SER A 92 -9.58 5.70 16.76
C SER A 92 -10.42 5.07 15.65
N GLY A 93 -11.20 4.06 16.00
CA GLY A 93 -12.47 3.71 15.37
C GLY A 93 -12.40 3.02 14.01
N VAL A 94 -12.42 1.70 14.02
CA VAL A 94 -13.22 0.95 13.04
C VAL A 94 -14.30 0.20 13.83
N PRO A 95 -15.56 0.66 13.83
CA PRO A 95 -16.64 -0.09 14.43
C PRO A 95 -16.88 -1.35 13.59
N SER A 96 -16.85 -2.51 14.24
CA SER A 96 -17.43 -3.74 13.67
C SER A 96 -18.94 -3.58 13.65
N GLY A 97 -19.49 -3.35 12.46
CA GLY A 97 -20.92 -3.39 12.15
C GLY A 97 -21.16 -4.33 10.98
#